data_AF-A0A0K1JZL9-F1
#
_entry.id   AF-A0A0K1JZL9-F1
#
_cell.length_a   1.000
_cell.length_b   1.000
_cell.length_c   1.000
_cell.angle_alpha   90.00
_cell.angle_beta   90.00
_cell.angle_gamma   90.00
#
_symmetry.space_group_name_H-M   'P 1'
#
loop_
_entity.id
_entity.type
_entity.pdbx_description
1 polymer ?
#
loop_
_entity_poly.entity_id
_entity_poly.type
_entity_poly.pdbx_seq_one_letter_code
_entity_poly.pdbx_strand_id
1 'polypeptide(L)'
;MKTHTRYALAILFASCAALAAPKTVRKEKPYGLPRHGMWVYSDLCIHPESGEFGGQRITLQRFAEVDTVIYEYTAGGLSWPVVAGDVNVDPRGKLFYFTVQPADQDEKTISGSFSADGRMLTLEGSYCGEQGPPMQLPLVRDFGAKPKTCKACPPSKARPHGEEPQPEPKPSPKWEPAPPTQA
;
A
#
# COMPACT_ATOMS: atom_id res chain seq x y z
N MET A 1 9.84 -83.91 -39.02
CA MET A 1 10.76 -82.74 -39.12
C MET A 1 9.91 -81.47 -39.18
N LYS A 2 10.19 -80.49 -38.29
CA LYS A 2 10.12 -79.01 -38.43
C LYS A 2 8.92 -78.37 -39.18
N THR A 3 8.24 -77.28 -38.79
CA THR A 3 8.29 -76.31 -37.66
C THR A 3 7.19 -75.25 -37.92
N HIS A 4 6.56 -74.74 -36.85
CA HIS A 4 6.06 -73.37 -36.59
C HIS A 4 4.94 -72.70 -37.43
N THR A 5 3.76 -72.61 -36.81
CA THR A 5 3.11 -71.37 -36.31
C THR A 5 3.44 -70.06 -37.03
N ARG A 6 2.44 -69.35 -37.63
CA ARG A 6 2.37 -67.85 -37.70
C ARG A 6 0.95 -67.30 -37.98
N TYR A 7 0.35 -66.77 -36.91
CA TYR A 7 -0.39 -65.50 -36.81
C TYR A 7 -1.77 -65.31 -37.46
N ALA A 8 -2.80 -65.65 -36.67
CA ALA A 8 -3.96 -64.80 -36.50
C ALA A 8 -3.56 -63.51 -35.76
N LEU A 9 -3.80 -62.33 -36.34
CA LEU A 9 -4.16 -61.07 -35.64
C LEU A 9 -4.12 -59.92 -36.67
N ALA A 10 -5.27 -59.46 -37.13
CA ALA A 10 -5.36 -58.18 -37.85
C ALA A 10 -6.76 -57.58 -37.75
N ILE A 11 -7.38 -57.59 -36.57
CA ILE A 11 -8.57 -56.78 -36.28
C ILE A 11 -8.43 -56.34 -34.83
N LEU A 12 -8.08 -55.07 -34.59
CA LEU A 12 -8.32 -54.28 -33.35
C LEU A 12 -7.33 -53.10 -33.25
N PHE A 13 -7.44 -52.09 -34.11
CA PHE A 13 -6.84 -50.77 -33.86
C PHE A 13 -7.70 -49.64 -34.45
N ALA A 14 -9.01 -49.66 -34.16
CA ALA A 14 -9.91 -48.58 -34.55
C ALA A 14 -10.88 -48.26 -33.41
N SER A 15 -10.36 -47.78 -32.27
CA SER A 15 -11.11 -47.02 -31.26
C SER A 15 -10.17 -46.71 -30.09
N CYS A 16 -9.68 -45.47 -30.02
CA CYS A 16 -9.26 -44.74 -28.82
C CYS A 16 -8.35 -43.56 -29.24
N ALA A 17 -8.92 -42.59 -29.96
CA ALA A 17 -8.30 -41.28 -30.11
C ALA A 17 -9.34 -40.19 -29.85
N ALA A 18 -10.02 -40.28 -28.69
CA ALA A 18 -10.57 -39.10 -28.07
C ALA A 18 -9.36 -38.32 -27.51
N LEU A 19 -8.80 -37.45 -28.36
CA LEU A 19 -7.80 -36.47 -27.97
C LEU A 19 -8.40 -35.63 -26.84
N ALA A 20 -8.02 -35.95 -25.60
CA ALA A 20 -8.19 -35.05 -24.48
C ALA A 20 -7.30 -33.83 -24.75
N ALA A 21 -7.85 -32.84 -25.45
CA ALA A 21 -7.22 -31.55 -25.58
C ALA A 21 -6.95 -31.03 -24.16
N PRO A 22 -5.68 -30.72 -23.78
CA PRO A 22 -5.42 -30.11 -22.50
C PRO A 22 -6.20 -28.80 -22.49
N LYS A 23 -7.20 -28.69 -21.63
CA LYS A 23 -7.83 -27.40 -21.34
C LYS A 23 -6.69 -26.51 -20.89
N THR A 24 -6.30 -25.55 -21.73
CA THR A 24 -5.39 -24.50 -21.34
C THR A 24 -6.06 -23.77 -20.20
N VAL A 25 -5.76 -24.17 -18.96
CA VAL A 25 -6.03 -23.36 -17.79
C VAL A 25 -5.28 -22.08 -18.06
N ARG A 26 -6.01 -21.05 -18.49
CA ARG A 26 -5.48 -19.70 -18.58
C ARG A 26 -4.98 -19.41 -17.17
N LYS A 27 -3.66 -19.51 -16.95
CA LYS A 27 -3.05 -19.07 -15.70
C LYS A 27 -3.48 -17.63 -15.57
N GLU A 28 -4.46 -17.37 -14.71
CA GLU A 28 -4.78 -16.01 -14.34
C GLU A 28 -3.47 -15.41 -13.86
N LYS A 29 -3.05 -14.31 -14.49
CA LYS A 29 -1.88 -13.59 -14.00
C LYS A 29 -2.19 -13.28 -12.53
N PRO A 30 -1.28 -13.58 -11.59
CA PRO A 30 -1.49 -13.24 -10.20
C PRO A 30 -1.89 -11.78 -10.14
N TYR A 31 -3.08 -11.50 -9.63
CA TYR A 31 -3.57 -10.15 -9.49
C TYR A 31 -2.91 -9.56 -8.23
N GLY A 32 -2.22 -8.44 -8.37
CA GLY A 32 -1.54 -7.79 -7.24
C GLY A 32 -0.10 -8.27 -7.01
N LEU A 33 0.43 -7.98 -5.82
CA LEU A 33 1.83 -8.22 -5.48
C LEU A 33 2.10 -9.69 -5.12
N PRO A 34 3.27 -10.23 -5.50
CA PRO A 34 3.71 -11.53 -5.00
C PRO A 34 3.67 -11.61 -3.47
N ARG A 35 3.37 -12.80 -2.92
CA ARG A 35 3.26 -12.99 -1.47
C ARG A 35 4.55 -12.67 -0.72
N HIS A 36 5.70 -12.97 -1.32
CA HIS A 36 7.02 -12.82 -0.71
C HIS A 36 7.93 -11.94 -1.56
N GLY A 37 8.71 -11.08 -0.90
CA GLY A 37 9.67 -10.20 -1.57
C GLY A 37 9.74 -8.82 -0.93
N MET A 38 10.46 -7.92 -1.61
CA MET A 38 10.61 -6.53 -1.20
C MET A 38 10.31 -5.61 -2.38
N TRP A 39 9.51 -4.58 -2.14
CA TRP A 39 9.12 -3.60 -3.14
C TRP A 39 9.27 -2.20 -2.57
N VAL A 40 9.91 -1.34 -3.34
CA VAL A 40 10.09 0.07 -3.01
C VAL A 40 9.24 0.89 -3.96
N TYR A 41 8.27 1.61 -3.44
CA TYR A 41 7.46 2.56 -4.18
C TYR A 41 7.87 3.96 -3.79
N SER A 42 8.16 4.82 -4.76
CA SER A 42 8.64 6.16 -4.44
C SER A 42 8.33 7.17 -5.52
N ASP A 43 7.94 8.36 -5.09
CA ASP A 43 7.86 9.56 -5.90
C ASP A 43 8.85 10.64 -5.44
N LEU A 44 9.90 10.23 -4.70
CA LEU A 44 10.94 11.14 -4.21
C LEU A 44 11.48 12.02 -5.34
N CYS A 45 11.58 13.30 -5.02
CA CYS A 45 11.90 14.35 -5.96
C CYS A 45 12.81 15.39 -5.31
N ILE A 46 13.35 16.31 -6.10
CA ILE A 46 14.15 17.44 -5.64
C ILE A 46 13.43 18.75 -6.00
N HIS A 47 13.31 19.65 -5.03
CA HIS A 47 12.84 21.01 -5.26
C HIS A 47 13.93 21.81 -5.98
N PRO A 48 13.65 22.44 -7.14
CA PRO A 48 14.68 23.05 -7.97
C PRO A 48 15.31 24.29 -7.33
N GLU A 49 14.57 24.98 -6.45
CA GLU A 49 15.01 26.20 -5.79
C GLU A 49 15.84 25.93 -4.52
N SER A 50 15.38 25.02 -3.66
CA SER A 50 16.04 24.71 -2.39
C SER A 50 17.05 23.56 -2.49
N GLY A 51 16.94 22.69 -3.50
CA GLY A 51 17.71 21.44 -3.59
C GLY A 51 17.26 20.37 -2.58
N GLU A 52 16.21 20.65 -1.80
CA GLU A 52 15.70 19.71 -0.80
C GLU A 52 14.91 18.57 -1.45
N PHE A 53 14.94 17.42 -0.79
CA PHE A 53 14.11 16.29 -1.17
C PHE A 53 12.66 16.55 -0.77
N GLY A 54 11.75 16.20 -1.67
CA GLY A 54 10.31 16.18 -1.48
C GLY A 54 9.72 14.80 -1.81
N GLY A 55 8.44 14.61 -1.50
CA GLY A 55 7.70 13.37 -1.78
C GLY A 55 7.90 12.29 -0.70
N GLN A 56 7.69 11.04 -1.09
CA GLN A 56 7.64 9.91 -0.17
C GLN A 56 8.18 8.60 -0.79
N ARG A 57 8.51 7.67 0.10
CA ARG A 57 8.96 6.32 -0.20
C ARG A 57 8.32 5.33 0.77
N ILE A 58 7.84 4.23 0.21
CA ILE A 58 7.28 3.09 0.92
C ILE A 58 8.12 1.88 0.56
N THR A 59 8.74 1.27 1.56
CA THR A 59 9.39 -0.03 1.41
C THR A 59 8.51 -1.08 2.05
N LEU A 60 7.86 -1.91 1.23
CA LEU A 60 7.08 -3.06 1.67
C LEU A 60 7.96 -4.31 1.62
N GLN A 61 8.09 -4.99 2.75
CA GLN A 61 8.74 -6.30 2.84
C GLN A 61 7.69 -7.33 3.23
N ARG A 62 7.58 -8.40 2.46
CA ARG A 62 6.61 -9.47 2.73
C ARG A 62 7.37 -10.76 3.00
N PHE A 63 7.31 -11.21 4.23
CA PHE A 63 7.91 -12.47 4.67
C PHE A 63 6.82 -13.55 4.78
N ALA A 64 7.20 -14.78 5.13
CA ALA A 64 6.23 -15.86 5.25
C ALA A 64 5.24 -15.60 6.39
N GLU A 65 5.74 -15.07 7.51
CA GLU A 65 4.99 -14.88 8.75
C GLU A 65 4.43 -13.46 8.91
N VAL A 66 5.14 -12.44 8.43
CA VAL A 66 4.81 -11.04 8.69
C VAL A 66 5.14 -10.14 7.50
N ASP A 67 4.33 -9.10 7.30
CA ASP A 67 4.59 -8.02 6.36
C ASP A 67 5.05 -6.80 7.16
N THR A 68 6.08 -6.10 6.67
CA THR A 68 6.61 -4.88 7.32
C THR A 68 6.63 -3.73 6.32
N VAL A 69 6.46 -2.52 6.82
CA VAL A 69 6.51 -1.29 6.03
C VAL A 69 7.48 -0.31 6.68
N ILE A 70 8.37 0.25 5.87
CA ILE A 70 9.15 1.44 6.22
C ILE A 70 8.58 2.58 5.40
N TYR A 71 8.11 3.62 6.09
CA TYR A 71 7.58 4.83 5.49
C TYR A 71 8.55 5.99 5.67
N GLU A 72 8.89 6.63 4.57
CA GLU A 72 9.72 7.81 4.52
C GLU A 72 8.96 8.89 3.77
N TYR A 73 8.88 10.09 4.34
CA TYR A 73 8.28 11.25 3.69
C TYR A 73 9.15 12.47 3.94
N THR A 74 8.97 13.54 3.18
CA THR A 74 9.83 14.72 3.31
C THR A 74 9.00 15.97 3.22
N ALA A 75 8.97 16.75 4.30
CA ALA A 75 8.17 17.98 4.48
C ALA A 75 9.06 19.22 4.69
N GLY A 76 10.13 19.31 3.91
CA GLY A 76 11.30 20.12 4.25
C GLY A 76 12.29 19.27 5.07
N GLY A 77 13.50 19.11 4.54
CA GLY A 77 14.50 18.14 5.05
C GLY A 77 14.10 16.66 4.90
N LEU A 78 15.10 15.77 4.88
CA LEU A 78 14.85 14.32 4.92
C LEU A 78 14.29 13.95 6.30
N SER A 79 13.03 13.52 6.39
CA SER A 79 12.51 13.00 7.66
C SER A 79 13.05 11.59 7.94
N TRP A 80 13.12 11.23 9.23
CA TRP A 80 13.60 9.93 9.65
C TRP A 80 12.64 8.82 9.19
N PRO A 81 13.16 7.67 8.71
CA PRO A 81 12.33 6.53 8.36
C PRO A 81 11.49 6.06 9.56
N VAL A 82 10.19 5.89 9.34
CA VAL A 82 9.25 5.39 10.34
C VAL A 82 8.95 3.92 10.03
N VAL A 83 9.15 3.04 11.00
CA VAL A 83 8.66 1.66 10.93
C VAL A 83 7.17 1.69 11.23
N ALA A 84 6.37 1.18 10.30
CA ALA A 84 4.92 1.17 10.45
C ALA A 84 4.45 0.15 11.49
N GLY A 85 3.31 0.45 12.11
CA GLY A 85 2.54 -0.44 12.98
C GLY A 85 1.69 -1.43 12.17
N ASP A 86 0.37 -1.40 12.35
CA ASP A 86 -0.59 -2.41 11.85
C ASP A 86 -0.59 -2.56 10.31
N VAL A 87 0.35 -3.33 9.75
CA VAL A 87 0.51 -3.53 8.30
C VAL A 87 -0.44 -4.60 7.78
N ASN A 88 -1.29 -4.22 6.84
CA ASN A 88 -2.26 -5.12 6.21
C ASN A 88 -2.21 -4.98 4.68
N VAL A 89 -2.05 -6.12 4.00
CA VAL A 89 -2.03 -6.23 2.54
C VAL A 89 -3.08 -7.25 2.11
N ASP A 90 -4.15 -6.80 1.47
CA ASP A 90 -5.14 -7.67 0.82
C ASP A 90 -4.43 -8.59 -0.21
N PRO A 91 -4.77 -9.89 -0.30
CA PRO A 91 -4.17 -10.80 -1.29
C PRO A 91 -4.29 -10.34 -2.73
N ARG A 92 -5.31 -9.53 -3.06
CA ARG A 92 -5.49 -8.94 -4.40
C ARG A 92 -4.86 -7.55 -4.52
N GLY A 93 -4.22 -7.05 -3.47
CA GLY A 93 -3.61 -5.73 -3.42
C GLY A 93 -4.61 -4.58 -3.56
N LYS A 94 -5.92 -4.82 -3.42
CA LYS A 94 -6.94 -3.76 -3.56
C LYS A 94 -7.03 -2.88 -2.32
N LEU A 95 -6.64 -3.42 -1.17
CA LEU A 95 -6.56 -2.71 0.08
C LEU A 95 -5.16 -2.93 0.67
N PHE A 96 -4.49 -1.85 0.97
CA PHE A 96 -3.24 -1.81 1.67
C PHE A 96 -3.34 -0.71 2.70
N TYR A 97 -3.08 -1.00 3.95
CA TYR A 97 -3.01 0.04 4.97
C TYR A 97 -1.97 -0.29 6.01
N PHE A 98 -1.50 0.75 6.69
CA PHE A 98 -0.56 0.65 7.77
C PHE A 98 -0.68 1.87 8.69
N THR A 99 -0.35 1.73 9.96
CA THR A 99 -0.30 2.87 10.88
C THR A 99 1.10 3.42 11.00
N VAL A 100 1.22 4.73 11.17
CA VAL A 100 2.49 5.39 11.50
C VAL A 100 2.25 6.38 12.61
N GLN A 101 3.20 6.45 13.54
CA GLN A 101 3.23 7.47 14.58
C GLN A 101 4.50 8.30 14.39
N PRO A 102 4.42 9.42 13.64
CA PRO A 102 5.55 10.34 13.54
C PRO A 102 5.89 10.94 14.91
N ALA A 103 7.14 11.39 15.08
CA ALA A 103 7.53 12.15 16.27
C ALA A 103 6.62 13.37 16.43
N ASP A 104 6.12 13.59 17.64
CA ASP A 104 5.27 14.73 18.00
C ASP A 104 3.92 14.81 17.25
N GLN A 105 3.45 13.69 16.67
CA GLN A 105 2.13 13.57 16.05
C GLN A 105 1.40 12.33 16.56
N ASP A 106 0.08 12.37 16.45
CA ASP A 106 -0.76 11.20 16.73
C ASP A 106 -0.52 10.09 15.69
N GLU A 107 -0.82 8.85 16.10
CA GLU A 107 -0.85 7.73 15.17
C GLU A 107 -1.91 8.00 14.10
N LYS A 108 -1.52 7.78 12.84
CA LYS A 108 -2.42 7.89 11.69
C LYS A 108 -2.36 6.63 10.84
N THR A 109 -3.50 6.28 10.26
CA THR A 109 -3.61 5.19 9.29
C THR A 109 -3.39 5.75 7.89
N ILE A 110 -2.45 5.18 7.16
CA ILE A 110 -2.23 5.44 5.74
C ILE A 110 -2.86 4.29 4.96
N SER A 111 -3.74 4.62 4.03
CA SER A 111 -4.44 3.63 3.18
C SER A 111 -4.04 3.79 1.72
N GLY A 112 -4.18 2.71 0.95
CA GLY A 112 -3.86 2.69 -0.45
C GLY A 112 -4.21 1.38 -1.16
N SER A 113 -3.83 1.32 -2.44
CA SER A 113 -4.07 0.17 -3.31
C SER A 113 -2.97 0.00 -4.34
N PHE A 114 -2.68 -1.24 -4.70
CA PHE A 114 -1.73 -1.58 -5.75
C PHE A 114 -2.45 -1.71 -7.10
N SER A 115 -1.79 -1.26 -8.17
CA SER A 115 -2.23 -1.57 -9.52
C SER A 115 -2.23 -3.09 -9.75
N ALA A 116 -3.04 -3.55 -10.70
CA ALA A 116 -3.16 -4.97 -11.03
C ALA A 116 -1.82 -5.63 -11.41
N ASP A 117 -0.88 -4.85 -11.95
CA ASP A 117 0.46 -5.28 -12.33
C ASP A 117 1.53 -5.05 -11.24
N GLY A 118 1.14 -4.52 -10.07
CA GLY A 118 2.03 -4.24 -8.95
C GLY A 118 3.08 -3.17 -9.25
N ARG A 119 2.89 -2.34 -10.27
CA ARG A 119 3.87 -1.29 -10.66
C ARG A 119 3.58 0.07 -10.06
N MET A 120 2.37 0.28 -9.54
CA MET A 120 1.95 1.53 -8.93
C MET A 120 1.30 1.24 -7.59
N LEU A 121 1.63 2.04 -6.59
CA LEU A 121 0.94 2.14 -5.33
C LEU A 121 0.21 3.49 -5.30
N THR A 122 -1.09 3.47 -5.10
CA THR A 122 -1.90 4.68 -4.90
C THR A 122 -2.17 4.83 -3.42
N LEU A 123 -1.72 5.92 -2.80
CA LEU A 123 -2.02 6.26 -1.40
C LEU A 123 -3.11 7.32 -1.31
N GLU A 124 -3.98 7.16 -0.33
CA GLU A 124 -5.04 8.10 0.01
C GLU A 124 -4.53 9.10 1.05
N GLY A 125 -4.67 10.41 0.77
CA GLY A 125 -4.48 11.47 1.77
C GLY A 125 -3.07 11.63 2.36
N SER A 126 -2.00 11.09 1.74
CA SER A 126 -0.65 11.22 2.31
C SER A 126 0.07 12.50 1.86
N TYR A 127 1.12 12.87 2.60
CA TYR A 127 2.04 14.04 2.50
C TYR A 127 1.45 15.43 2.19
N CYS A 128 0.64 15.61 1.15
CA CYS A 128 -0.04 16.86 0.81
C CYS A 128 -1.31 17.14 1.66
N GLY A 129 -1.45 16.46 2.81
CA GLY A 129 -2.58 16.57 3.74
C GLY A 129 -3.72 15.57 3.48
N GLU A 130 -4.54 15.31 4.51
CA GLU A 130 -5.59 14.28 4.52
C GLU A 130 -6.68 14.45 3.45
N GLN A 131 -6.84 15.67 2.93
CA GLN A 131 -7.81 16.01 1.87
C GLN A 131 -7.15 16.19 0.50
N GLY A 132 -5.88 15.78 0.37
CA GLY A 132 -5.14 15.79 -0.88
C GLY A 132 -5.66 14.73 -1.86
N PRO A 133 -5.48 14.93 -3.18
CA PRO A 133 -5.78 13.89 -4.14
C PRO A 133 -4.89 12.65 -3.89
N PRO A 134 -5.35 11.46 -4.31
CA PRO A 134 -4.55 10.25 -4.17
C PRO A 134 -3.18 10.40 -4.85
N MET A 135 -2.13 9.99 -4.15
CA MET A 135 -0.77 10.07 -4.65
C MET A 135 -0.34 8.75 -5.25
N GLN A 136 0.36 8.82 -6.38
CA GLN A 136 0.75 7.66 -7.15
C GLN A 136 2.26 7.46 -7.06
N LEU A 137 2.66 6.41 -6.38
CA LEU A 137 4.06 6.02 -6.22
C LEU A 137 4.40 4.89 -7.21
N PRO A 138 5.28 5.12 -8.19
CA PRO A 138 5.76 4.05 -9.05
C PRO A 138 6.71 3.11 -8.30
N LEU A 139 6.71 1.85 -8.70
CA LEU A 139 7.70 0.86 -8.27
C LEU A 139 9.09 1.28 -8.76
N VAL A 140 10.02 1.44 -7.82
CA VAL A 140 11.42 1.71 -8.09
C VAL A 140 12.07 0.46 -8.68
N ARG A 141 12.67 0.63 -9.85
CA ARG A 141 13.42 -0.43 -10.57
C ARG A 141 14.89 -0.10 -10.76
N ASP A 142 15.20 1.19 -10.73
CA ASP A 142 16.55 1.72 -10.86
C ASP A 142 16.80 2.64 -9.66
N PHE A 143 17.60 2.15 -8.71
CA PHE A 143 17.99 2.88 -7.51
C PHE A 143 19.10 3.90 -7.77
N GLY A 144 19.72 3.88 -8.95
CA GLY A 144 20.71 4.87 -9.39
C GLY A 144 20.10 6.03 -10.18
N ALA A 145 18.80 5.97 -10.48
CA ALA A 145 18.12 7.02 -11.22
C ALA A 145 18.17 8.35 -10.45
N LYS A 146 18.45 9.44 -11.18
CA LYS A 146 18.42 10.78 -10.58
C LYS A 146 16.98 11.14 -10.18
N PRO A 147 16.78 11.74 -9.00
CA PRO A 147 15.47 12.22 -8.58
C PRO A 147 14.89 13.20 -9.58
N LYS A 148 13.57 13.16 -9.76
CA LYS A 148 12.84 14.09 -10.64
C LYS A 148 12.63 15.42 -9.93
N THR A 149 12.23 16.45 -10.67
CA THR A 149 11.79 17.72 -10.06
C THR A 149 10.47 17.53 -9.32
N CYS A 150 10.37 18.11 -8.12
CA CYS A 150 9.14 18.04 -7.34
C CYS A 150 7.98 18.77 -8.02
N LYS A 151 6.79 18.16 -7.94
CA LYS A 151 5.54 18.79 -8.31
C LYS A 151 4.96 19.47 -7.08
N ALA A 152 4.40 20.66 -7.24
CA ALA A 152 3.70 21.33 -6.16
C ALA A 152 2.51 20.47 -5.69
N CYS A 153 2.33 20.37 -4.37
CA CYS A 153 1.08 19.85 -3.83
C CYS A 153 -0.06 20.72 -4.36
N PRO A 154 -1.14 20.12 -4.90
CA PRO A 154 -2.30 20.88 -5.31
C PRO A 154 -2.86 21.62 -4.10
N PRO A 155 -3.42 22.83 -4.29
CA PRO A 155 -4.02 23.57 -3.19
C PRO A 155 -5.09 22.69 -2.55
N SER A 156 -5.01 22.47 -1.23
CA SER A 156 -6.10 21.83 -0.51
C SER A 156 -7.36 22.65 -0.79
N LYS A 157 -8.49 21.97 -1.04
CA LYS A 157 -9.77 22.70 -1.07
C LYS A 157 -9.92 23.30 0.32
N ALA A 158 -9.70 24.60 0.44
CA ALA A 158 -9.92 25.32 1.68
C ALA A 158 -11.34 24.94 2.17
N ARG A 159 -11.43 24.36 3.36
CA ARG A 159 -12.65 24.55 4.14
C ARG A 159 -12.82 26.07 4.22
N PRO A 160 -14.03 26.62 4.00
CA PRO A 160 -14.23 28.04 4.19
C PRO A 160 -13.68 28.41 5.57
N HIS A 161 -12.70 29.32 5.61
CA HIS A 161 -12.29 29.97 6.84
C HIS A 161 -13.51 30.71 7.37
N GLY A 162 -14.12 30.12 8.39
CA GLY A 162 -15.34 30.62 9.02
C GLY A 162 -15.74 29.83 10.27
N GLU A 163 -14.85 29.04 10.85
CA GLU A 163 -15.04 28.55 12.22
C GLU A 163 -13.70 28.65 12.94
N GLU A 164 -13.49 29.81 13.56
CA GLU A 164 -12.60 29.96 14.71
C GLU A 164 -12.88 28.81 15.69
N PRO A 165 -11.88 28.12 16.26
CA PRO A 165 -12.14 27.18 17.33
C PRO A 165 -12.85 27.95 18.45
N GLN A 166 -14.15 27.68 18.63
CA GLN A 166 -14.85 28.18 19.81
C GLN A 166 -14.05 27.70 21.03
N PRO A 167 -13.66 28.60 21.96
CA PRO A 167 -13.08 28.15 23.20
C PRO A 167 -14.07 27.20 23.86
N GLU A 168 -13.57 26.03 24.27
CA GLU A 168 -14.33 25.03 25.03
C GLU A 168 -15.19 25.72 26.09
N PRO A 169 -16.48 25.37 26.24
CA PRO A 169 -17.29 25.93 27.30
C PRO A 169 -16.63 25.55 28.62
N LYS A 170 -16.14 26.57 29.34
CA LYS A 170 -15.57 26.44 30.68
C LYS A 170 -16.51 25.54 31.50
N PRO A 171 -16.01 24.48 32.16
CA PRO A 171 -16.85 23.67 33.02
C PRO A 171 -17.47 24.58 34.09
N SER A 172 -18.81 24.62 34.10
CA SER A 172 -19.60 25.33 35.09
C SER A 172 -19.21 24.89 36.50
N PRO A 173 -19.11 25.82 37.47
CA PRO A 173 -18.70 25.48 38.83
C PRO A 173 -19.70 24.50 39.46
N LYS A 174 -19.17 23.35 39.87
CA LYS A 174 -19.88 22.33 40.63
C LYS A 174 -20.30 22.96 41.96
N TRP A 175 -21.59 23.14 42.15
CA TRP A 175 -22.14 23.71 43.38
C TRP A 175 -21.94 22.69 44.52
N GLU A 176 -21.16 23.07 45.53
CA GLU A 176 -20.97 22.27 46.75
C GLU A 176 -21.96 22.78 47.82
N PRO A 177 -22.79 21.91 48.43
CA PRO A 177 -23.71 22.34 49.47
C PRO A 177 -22.95 22.84 50.71
N ALA A 178 -23.34 24.00 51.24
CA ALA A 178 -22.80 24.53 52.48
C ALA A 178 -23.09 23.57 53.66
N PRO A 179 -22.14 23.40 54.61
CA PRO A 179 -22.36 22.57 55.78
C PRO A 179 -23.44 23.16 56.70
N PRO A 180 -24.22 22.31 57.41
CA PRO A 180 -25.30 22.77 58.26
C PRO A 180 -24.77 23.56 59.45
N THR A 181 -25.23 24.80 59.59
CA THR A 181 -25.02 25.64 60.78
C THR A 181 -25.70 24.98 61.97
N GLN A 182 -24.93 24.62 63.00
CA GLN A 182 -25.46 24.14 64.29
C GLN A 182 -26.02 25.34 65.09
N ALA A 183 -27.18 25.14 65.71
CA ALA A 183 -27.75 26.02 66.73
C ALA A 183 -27.44 25.46 68.13
#